data_AF-A0A925UV51-F1
#
_entry.id   AF-A0A925UV51-F1
#
_cell.length_a   1.000
_cell.length_b   1.000
_cell.length_c   1.000
_cell.angle_alpha   90.00
_cell.angle_beta   90.00
_cell.angle_gamma   90.00
#
_symmetry.space_group_name_H-M   'P 1'
#
loop_
_entity.id
_entity.type
_entity.pdbx_description
1 polymer ?
#
loop_
_entity_poly.entity_id
_entity_poly.type
_entity_poly.pdbx_seq_one_letter_code
_entity_poly.pdbx_strand_id
1 'polypeptide(L)'
;MSSLAQHIVVFSVLEEKYCVAKLEPGSLMPAFPAGDAMFSITRTDDEISVICEESLAPEGSEVERNWRALKVQGPLEFSLKGVLASMLVPLAEADVSVFAVS
;
A
#
# COMPACT_ATOMS: atom_id res chain seq x y z
N MET A 1 17.06 -24.53 -4.61
CA MET A 1 15.82 -23.74 -4.56
C MET A 1 15.27 -23.87 -3.16
N SER A 2 15.45 -22.84 -2.33
CA SER A 2 14.96 -22.86 -0.95
C SER A 2 13.43 -22.88 -0.99
N SER A 3 12.82 -23.89 -0.39
CA SER A 3 11.40 -23.88 -0.05
C SER A 3 11.11 -22.59 0.72
N LEU A 4 10.26 -21.72 0.18
CA LEU A 4 9.69 -20.63 0.96
C LEU A 4 8.78 -21.29 2.00
N ALA A 5 9.08 -21.07 3.28
CA ALA A 5 8.16 -21.48 4.34
C ALA A 5 6.78 -20.87 4.03
N GLN A 6 5.75 -21.71 3.95
CA GLN A 6 4.39 -21.27 3.72
C GLN A 6 3.89 -20.58 4.99
N HIS A 7 3.84 -19.25 4.98
CA HIS A 7 3.25 -18.48 6.07
C HIS A 7 1.75 -18.37 5.83
N ILE A 8 0.94 -18.74 6.82
CA ILE A 8 -0.49 -18.49 6.78
C ILE A 8 -0.71 -17.04 7.19
N VAL A 9 -1.06 -16.20 6.23
CA VAL A 9 -1.42 -14.80 6.45
C VAL A 9 -2.92 -14.65 6.25
N VAL A 10 -3.58 -14.03 7.23
CA VAL A 10 -5.00 -13.67 7.13
C VAL A 10 -5.09 -12.21 6.73
N PHE A 11 -5.93 -11.90 5.75
CA PHE A 11 -6.18 -10.53 5.32
C PHE A 11 -7.62 -10.13 5.59
N SER A 12 -7.82 -8.86 5.92
CA SER A 12 -9.10 -8.17 5.75
C SER A 12 -9.01 -7.21 4.56
N VAL A 13 -10.08 -7.12 3.78
CA VAL A 13 -10.19 -6.10 2.73
C VAL A 13 -10.81 -4.85 3.35
N LEU A 14 -10.19 -3.69 3.17
CA LEU A 14 -10.81 -2.42 3.55
C LEU A 14 -11.98 -2.11 2.61
N GLU A 15 -13.06 -1.52 3.12
CA GLU A 15 -14.31 -1.34 2.38
C GLU A 15 -14.13 -0.36 1.21
N GLU A 16 -13.36 0.69 1.47
CA GLU A 16 -13.14 1.82 0.60
C GLU A 16 -12.27 1.46 -0.61
N LYS A 17 -12.38 2.28 -1.65
CA LYS A 17 -11.48 2.26 -2.79
C LYS A 17 -10.35 3.25 -2.57
N TYR A 18 -9.16 2.82 -2.96
CA TYR A 18 -7.93 3.58 -2.78
C TYR A 18 -7.34 4.03 -4.11
N CYS A 19 -6.48 5.04 -4.04
CA CYS A 19 -5.60 5.43 -5.12
C CYS A 19 -4.15 5.53 -4.65
N VAL A 20 -3.24 5.46 -5.62
CA VAL A 20 -1.85 5.91 -5.48
C VAL A 20 -1.72 7.22 -6.25
N ALA A 21 -1.46 8.30 -5.54
CA ALA A 21 -1.31 9.64 -6.09
C ALA A 21 0.16 10.07 -5.99
N LYS A 22 0.67 10.64 -7.08
CA LYS A 22 2.04 11.16 -7.18
C LYS A 22 2.02 12.68 -7.29
N LEU A 23 2.81 13.33 -6.45
CA LEU A 23 3.09 14.76 -6.51
C LEU A 23 4.56 14.97 -6.87
N GLU A 24 4.83 16.08 -7.57
CA GLU A 24 6.18 16.49 -7.94
C GLU A 24 7.08 16.71 -6.71
N PRO A 25 8.39 16.48 -6.84
CA PRO A 25 9.33 16.76 -5.76
C PRO A 25 9.32 18.25 -5.41
N GLY A 26 9.48 18.53 -4.11
CA GLY A 26 9.36 19.89 -3.58
C GLY A 26 7.92 20.37 -3.32
N SER A 27 6.91 19.60 -3.69
CA SER A 27 5.51 19.88 -3.32
C SER A 27 5.34 19.97 -1.79
N LEU A 28 4.36 20.76 -1.36
CA LEU A 28 3.95 20.78 0.05
C LEU A 28 3.39 19.42 0.46
N MET A 29 3.58 19.06 1.72
CA MET A 29 2.99 17.84 2.24
C MET A 29 1.48 17.98 2.29
N PRO A 30 0.69 17.08 1.68
CA PRO A 30 -0.76 17.14 1.76
C PRO A 30 -1.21 16.93 3.20
N ALA A 31 -2.24 17.67 3.60
CA ALA A 31 -2.91 17.48 4.88
C ALA A 31 -4.06 16.50 4.70
N PHE A 32 -4.19 15.55 5.63
CA PHE A 32 -5.31 14.62 5.68
C PHE A 32 -6.21 14.93 6.89
N PRO A 33 -7.53 14.72 6.76
CA PRO A 33 -8.45 14.89 7.88
C PRO A 33 -8.06 13.95 9.04
N ALA A 34 -8.25 14.44 10.26
CA ALA A 34 -8.14 13.58 11.44
C ALA A 34 -9.25 12.52 11.41
N GLY A 35 -8.92 11.26 11.69
CA GLY A 35 -9.88 10.16 11.70
C GLY A 35 -9.21 8.81 11.49
N ASP A 36 -10.05 7.81 11.19
CA ASP A 36 -9.63 6.40 11.05
C ASP A 36 -9.30 6.01 9.60
N ALA A 37 -9.38 6.97 8.67
CA ALA A 37 -9.05 6.75 7.26
C ALA A 37 -7.57 6.38 7.12
N MET A 38 -7.31 5.22 6.51
CA MET A 38 -5.95 4.80 6.21
C MET A 38 -5.35 5.70 5.12
N PHE A 39 -4.18 6.26 5.39
CA PHE A 39 -3.36 6.88 4.36
C PHE A 39 -1.88 6.59 4.61
N SER A 40 -1.08 6.71 3.57
CA SER A 40 0.37 6.70 3.63
C SER A 40 0.89 7.87 2.80
N ILE A 41 1.87 8.59 3.33
CA ILE A 41 2.59 9.62 2.59
C ILE A 41 4.07 9.30 2.67
N THR A 42 4.68 9.08 1.52
CA THR A 42 6.12 8.82 1.39
C THR A 42 6.74 9.94 0.56
N ARG A 43 7.78 10.58 1.10
CA ARG A 43 8.55 11.59 0.38
C ARG A 43 9.93 11.03 0.07
N THR A 44 10.33 11.13 -1.19
CA THR A 44 11.68 10.90 -1.66
C THR A 44 12.24 12.21 -2.23
N ASP A 45 13.45 12.16 -2.77
CA ASP A 45 14.03 13.20 -3.62
C ASP A 45 13.34 13.31 -4.99
N ASP A 46 12.77 12.20 -5.48
CA ASP A 46 12.10 12.13 -6.77
C ASP A 46 10.62 12.53 -6.74
N GLU A 47 9.90 12.34 -5.64
CA GLU A 47 8.45 12.60 -5.56
C GLU A 47 7.88 12.62 -4.13
N ILE A 48 6.58 12.91 -4.04
CA ILE A 48 5.76 12.52 -2.88
C ILE A 48 4.68 11.56 -3.38
N SER A 49 4.72 10.31 -2.92
CA SER A 49 3.69 9.31 -3.17
C SER A 49 2.70 9.31 -2.01
N VAL A 50 1.41 9.29 -2.34
CA VAL A 50 0.30 9.36 -1.40
C VAL A 50 -0.66 8.22 -1.68
N ILE A 51 -0.94 7.40 -0.68
CA ILE A 51 -1.92 6.32 -0.76
C ILE A 51 -3.05 6.71 0.16
N CYS A 52 -4.26 6.81 -0.37
CA CYS A 52 -5.42 7.24 0.39
C CYS A 52 -6.69 6.78 -0.31
N GLU A 53 -7.85 6.97 0.34
CA GLU A 53 -9.14 6.83 -0.32
C GLU A 53 -9.21 7.71 -1.57
N GLU A 54 -9.84 7.22 -2.64
CA GLU A 54 -9.89 7.92 -3.92
C GLU A 54 -10.49 9.33 -3.84
N SER A 55 -11.40 9.54 -2.88
CA SER A 55 -12.07 10.81 -2.59
C SER A 55 -11.15 11.84 -1.94
N LEU A 56 -10.03 11.40 -1.37
CA LEU A 56 -9.05 12.22 -0.67
C LEU A 56 -7.76 12.44 -1.48
N ALA A 57 -7.75 12.03 -2.75
CA ALA A 57 -6.60 12.23 -3.64
C ALA A 57 -6.21 13.72 -3.69
N PRO A 58 -4.93 14.08 -3.45
CA PRO A 58 -4.48 15.46 -3.49
C PRO A 58 -4.73 16.12 -4.86
N GLU A 59 -5.19 17.37 -4.85
CA GLU A 59 -5.36 18.13 -6.08
C GLU A 59 -4.03 18.29 -6.83
N GLY A 60 -4.08 18.23 -8.17
CA GLY A 60 -2.91 18.38 -9.03
C GLY A 60 -1.94 17.20 -9.03
N SER A 61 -2.27 16.10 -8.35
CA SER A 61 -1.49 14.85 -8.43
C SER A 61 -1.82 14.03 -9.68
N GLU A 62 -0.85 13.23 -10.14
CA GLU A 62 -1.11 12.13 -11.06
C GLU A 62 -1.68 10.95 -10.24
N VAL A 63 -2.83 10.40 -10.64
CA VAL A 63 -3.58 9.46 -9.79
C VAL A 63 -3.88 8.15 -10.50
N GLU A 64 -3.37 7.06 -9.93
CA GLU A 64 -3.75 5.69 -10.25
C GLU A 64 -4.89 5.23 -9.33
N ARG A 65 -6.08 4.94 -9.90
CA ARG A 65 -7.33 4.67 -9.16
C ARG A 65 -7.72 3.19 -9.19
N ASN A 66 -8.81 2.86 -8.50
CA ASN A 66 -9.45 1.57 -8.40
C ASN A 66 -8.63 0.50 -7.66
N TRP A 67 -7.83 0.90 -6.68
CA TRP A 67 -7.12 -0.02 -5.80
C TRP A 67 -8.02 -0.54 -4.69
N ARG A 68 -7.77 -1.78 -4.24
CA ARG A 68 -8.33 -2.35 -3.01
C ARG A 68 -7.21 -2.65 -2.04
N ALA A 69 -7.36 -2.20 -0.80
CA ALA A 69 -6.38 -2.43 0.25
C ALA A 69 -6.63 -3.78 0.94
N LEU A 70 -5.60 -4.64 0.93
CA LEU A 70 -5.55 -5.86 1.71
C LEU A 70 -4.72 -5.59 2.97
N LYS A 71 -5.39 -5.50 4.12
CA LYS A 71 -4.74 -5.33 5.42
C LYS A 71 -4.39 -6.70 5.99
N VAL A 72 -3.10 -6.93 6.25
CA VAL A 72 -2.64 -8.10 6.99
C VAL A 72 -3.15 -8.04 8.43
N GLN A 73 -3.74 -9.13 8.91
CA GLN A 73 -4.20 -9.26 10.29
C GLN A 73 -3.09 -9.75 11.23
N GLY A 74 -3.07 -9.20 12.45
CA GLY A 74 -2.19 -9.58 13.56
C GLY A 74 -1.10 -8.56 13.84
N PRO A 75 -0.34 -8.73 14.93
CA PRO A 75 1.06 -8.35 14.90
C PRO A 75 1.83 -9.43 14.11
N LEU A 76 2.47 -9.02 13.01
CA LEU A 76 3.53 -9.83 12.42
C LEU A 76 4.80 -9.59 13.24
N GLU A 77 5.41 -10.67 13.74
CA GLU A 77 6.72 -10.59 14.39
C GLU A 77 7.74 -9.99 13.41
N PHE A 78 8.42 -8.92 13.80
CA PHE A 78 9.37 -8.21 12.93
C PHE A 78 10.55 -9.10 12.46
N SER A 79 10.80 -10.18 13.20
CA SER A 79 11.83 -11.17 12.87
C SER A 79 11.43 -12.12 11.73
N LEU A 80 10.15 -12.12 11.32
CA LEU A 80 9.65 -12.99 10.26
C LEU A 80 10.24 -12.63 8.91
N LYS A 81 11.00 -13.56 8.34
CA LYS A 81 11.58 -13.44 7.00
C LYS A 81 10.69 -14.14 5.98
N GLY A 82 10.57 -13.53 4.80
CA GLY A 82 9.87 -14.11 3.66
C GLY A 82 8.35 -13.99 3.70
N VAL A 83 7.75 -13.29 4.68
CA VAL A 83 6.29 -13.08 4.74
C VAL A 83 5.80 -12.29 3.52
N LEU A 84 6.48 -11.20 3.15
CA LEU A 84 6.16 -10.46 1.91
C LEU A 84 6.28 -11.38 0.69
N ALA A 85 7.34 -12.17 0.58
CA ALA A 85 7.52 -13.09 -0.55
C ALA A 85 6.40 -14.14 -0.62
N SER A 86 5.97 -14.71 0.51
CA SER A 86 4.86 -15.69 0.52
C SER A 86 3.52 -15.10 0.09
N MET A 87 3.35 -13.78 0.18
CA MET A 87 2.15 -13.07 -0.28
C MET A 87 2.28 -12.61 -1.74
N LEU A 88 3.43 -12.06 -2.12
CA LEU A 88 3.64 -11.41 -3.42
C LEU A 88 3.89 -12.39 -4.57
N VAL A 89 4.57 -13.51 -4.33
CA VAL A 89 4.83 -14.53 -5.37
C VAL A 89 3.54 -15.05 -6.01
N PRO A 90 2.53 -15.54 -5.26
CA PRO A 90 1.30 -16.05 -5.88
C PRO A 90 0.49 -14.94 -6.60
N LEU A 91 0.57 -13.69 -6.14
CA LEU A 91 -0.09 -12.56 -6.82
C LEU A 91 0.60 -12.23 -8.15
N ALA A 92 1.93 -12.26 -8.19
CA ALA A 92 2.70 -12.08 -9.41
C ALA A 92 2.45 -13.21 -10.43
N GLU A 93 2.37 -14.47 -9.98
CA GLU A 93 2.02 -15.61 -10.84
C GLU A 93 0.59 -15.49 -11.42
N ALA A 94 -0.30 -14.78 -10.73
CA ALA A 94 -1.66 -14.48 -11.17
C ALA A 94 -1.78 -13.17 -11.98
N ASP A 95 -0.66 -12.52 -12.33
CA ASP A 95 -0.61 -11.23 -13.02
C ASP A 95 -1.38 -10.10 -12.29
N VAL A 96 -1.37 -10.15 -10.96
CA VAL A 96 -1.97 -9.13 -10.10
C VAL A 96 -0.89 -8.16 -9.66
N SER A 97 -1.01 -6.90 -10.12
CA SER A 97 -0.15 -5.81 -9.64
C SER A 97 -0.41 -5.51 -8.17
N VAL A 98 0.66 -5.29 -7.41
CA VAL A 98 0.59 -5.03 -5.96
C VAL A 98 1.45 -3.82 -5.60
N PHE A 99 0.89 -2.94 -4.78
CA PHE A 99 1.62 -1.91 -4.07
C PHE A 99 1.65 -2.26 -2.58
N ALA A 100 2.84 -2.48 -2.01
CA ALA A 100 2.98 -2.86 -0.60
C ALA A 100 3.33 -1.64 0.26
N VAL A 101 2.64 -1.49 1.38
CA VAL A 101 2.92 -0.48 2.42
C VAL A 101 3.07 -1.23 3.75
N SER A 102 4.12 -0.92 4.51
CA SER A 102 4.42 -1.52 5.82
C SER A 102 4.43 -0.46 6.91
#